data_AF-A0A821MX33-F1
#
_entry.id   AF-A0A821MX33-F1
#
_cell.length_a   1.000
_cell.length_b   1.000
_cell.length_c   1.000
_cell.angle_alpha   90.00
_cell.angle_beta   90.00
_cell.angle_gamma   90.00
#
_symmetry.space_group_name_H-M   'P 1'
#
loop_
_entity.id
_entity.type
_entity.pdbx_description
1 polymer ?
#
loop_
_entity_poly.entity_id
_entity_poly.type
_entity_poly.pdbx_seq_one_letter_code
_entity_poly.pdbx_strand_id
1 'polypeptide(L)'
;TFEEHLLHLNEICTILKNARFRLNPHKCEIARTQTEYLGHQINNGEIRPSPHNINGLLNTRLPQTPDEACKFVKAAEYYRKFIPNFSQIAEPLRKFVPTTRTQQKKGQKTIITLSNEEIKAFEQLKHYLTTDLVLRLPNNKFPFKVQTDASDEGTGAVLLQIYPDGDRPIAYFS
;
A
#
# COMPACT_ATOMS: atom_id res chain seq x y z
N THR A 1 -8.47 -24.21 -9.87
CA THR A 1 -9.46 -24.99 -9.10
C THR A 1 -8.81 -25.55 -7.84
N PHE A 2 -9.55 -26.24 -6.97
CA PHE A 2 -8.95 -26.91 -5.80
C PHE A 2 -8.03 -28.07 -6.23
N GLU A 3 -8.40 -28.83 -7.25
CA GLU A 3 -7.56 -29.91 -7.81
C GLU A 3 -6.23 -29.38 -8.34
N GLU A 4 -6.25 -28.30 -9.12
CA GLU A 4 -5.03 -27.60 -9.57
C GLU A 4 -4.19 -27.10 -8.39
N HIS A 5 -4.83 -26.61 -7.32
CA HIS A 5 -4.12 -26.16 -6.12
C HIS A 5 -3.34 -27.31 -5.45
N LEU A 6 -3.91 -28.51 -5.38
CA LEU A 6 -3.21 -29.68 -4.83
C LEU A 6 -2.00 -30.09 -5.69
N LEU A 7 -2.09 -29.96 -7.02
CA LEU A 7 -0.97 -30.20 -7.92
C LEU A 7 0.19 -29.21 -7.64
N HIS A 8 -0.12 -27.91 -7.57
CA HIS A 8 0.88 -26.89 -7.25
C HIS A 8 1.49 -27.09 -5.85
N LEU A 9 0.69 -27.47 -4.86
CA LEU A 9 1.19 -27.72 -3.51
C LEU A 9 2.18 -28.88 -3.48
N ASN A 10 1.90 -29.96 -4.22
CA ASN A 10 2.81 -31.10 -4.31
C ASN A 10 4.14 -30.73 -4.99
N GLU A 11 4.08 -29.92 -6.05
CA GLU A 11 5.26 -29.41 -6.75
C GLU A 11 6.12 -28.53 -5.83
N ILE A 12 5.51 -27.55 -5.15
CA ILE A 12 6.21 -26.66 -4.21
C ILE A 12 6.85 -27.47 -3.07
N CYS A 13 6.12 -28.42 -2.48
CA CYS A 13 6.66 -29.27 -1.42
C CYS A 13 7.85 -30.10 -1.91
N THR A 14 7.79 -30.61 -3.14
CA THR A 14 8.89 -31.36 -3.76
C THR A 14 10.12 -30.49 -3.94
N ILE A 15 9.96 -29.28 -4.49
CA ILE A 15 11.04 -28.31 -4.67
C ILE A 15 11.68 -27.96 -3.34
N LEU A 16 10.88 -27.60 -2.34
CA LEU A 16 11.37 -27.21 -1.01
C LEU A 16 12.11 -28.36 -0.33
N LYS A 17 11.60 -29.59 -0.44
CA LYS A 17 12.25 -30.79 0.10
C LYS A 17 13.60 -31.04 -0.56
N ASN A 18 13.68 -30.95 -1.88
CA ASN A 18 14.92 -31.15 -2.63
C ASN A 18 15.97 -30.08 -2.29
N ALA A 19 15.53 -28.84 -2.11
CA ALA A 19 16.36 -27.72 -1.67
C ALA A 19 16.63 -27.71 -0.15
N ARG A 20 16.17 -28.72 0.60
CA ARG A 20 16.35 -28.88 2.05
C ARG A 20 15.79 -27.73 2.90
N PHE A 21 14.78 -27.01 2.39
CA PHE A 21 14.01 -26.06 3.19
C PHE A 21 13.05 -26.80 4.13
N ARG A 22 12.80 -26.20 5.29
CA ARG A 22 11.79 -26.66 6.26
C ARG A 22 10.71 -25.61 6.42
N LEU A 23 9.46 -26.05 6.38
CA LEU A 23 8.30 -25.22 6.66
C LEU A 23 7.99 -25.27 8.16
N ASN A 24 7.49 -24.15 8.70
CA ASN A 24 6.93 -24.12 10.05
C ASN A 24 5.40 -24.31 9.93
N PRO A 25 4.85 -25.46 10.33
CA PRO A 25 3.43 -25.75 10.14
C PRO A 25 2.50 -24.74 10.82
N HIS A 26 2.92 -24.14 11.94
CA HIS A 26 2.14 -23.14 12.65
C HIS A 26 2.00 -21.81 11.91
N LYS A 27 2.86 -21.55 10.93
CA LYS A 27 2.82 -20.33 10.08
C LYS A 27 2.27 -20.62 8.68
N CYS A 28 1.90 -21.86 8.38
CA CYS A 28 1.41 -22.24 7.06
C CYS A 28 -0.11 -22.07 6.98
N GLU A 29 -0.55 -21.32 5.98
CA GLU A 29 -1.95 -21.21 5.57
C GLU A 29 -2.12 -21.93 4.23
N ILE A 30 -2.85 -23.03 4.21
CA ILE A 30 -3.03 -23.88 3.01
C ILE A 30 -4.51 -23.86 2.60
N ALA A 31 -4.78 -23.79 1.30
CA ALA A 31 -6.12 -23.84 0.72
C ALA A 31 -7.11 -22.84 1.35
N ARG A 32 -6.66 -21.61 1.63
CA ARG A 32 -7.52 -20.53 2.11
C ARG A 32 -8.07 -19.71 0.94
N THR A 33 -9.31 -19.23 1.09
CA THR A 33 -9.92 -18.26 0.17
C THR A 33 -9.36 -16.85 0.38
N GLN A 34 -8.88 -16.57 1.59
CA GLN A 34 -8.26 -15.32 1.98
C GLN A 34 -6.98 -15.58 2.77
N THR A 35 -5.93 -14.79 2.51
CA THR A 35 -4.66 -14.87 3.24
C THR A 35 -4.02 -13.49 3.36
N GLU A 36 -3.11 -13.32 4.33
CA GLU A 36 -2.26 -12.14 4.43
C GLU A 36 -0.87 -12.42 3.89
N TYR A 37 -0.41 -11.58 2.96
CA TYR A 37 0.90 -11.71 2.36
C TYR A 37 1.52 -10.33 2.12
N LEU A 38 2.75 -10.13 2.60
CA LEU A 38 3.50 -8.88 2.48
C LEU A 38 2.68 -7.64 2.84
N GLY A 39 1.95 -7.68 3.96
CA GLY A 39 1.15 -6.55 4.42
C GLY A 39 -0.09 -6.22 3.60
N HIS A 40 -0.53 -7.18 2.80
CA HIS A 40 -1.78 -7.10 2.07
C HIS A 40 -2.66 -8.29 2.41
N GLN A 41 -3.96 -8.05 2.51
CA GLN A 41 -4.98 -9.09 2.55
C GLN A 41 -5.38 -9.39 1.10
N ILE A 42 -5.28 -10.65 0.70
CA ILE A 42 -5.60 -11.12 -0.65
C ILE A 42 -6.82 -12.01 -0.55
N ASN A 43 -7.85 -11.74 -1.37
CA ASN A 43 -9.08 -12.50 -1.40
C ASN A 43 -9.69 -12.45 -2.80
N ASN A 44 -10.00 -13.60 -3.41
CA ASN A 44 -10.80 -13.70 -4.64
C ASN A 44 -10.43 -12.69 -5.77
N GLY A 45 -9.12 -12.50 -6.03
CA GLY A 45 -8.65 -11.57 -7.06
C GLY A 45 -8.65 -10.10 -6.64
N GLU A 46 -8.92 -9.82 -5.37
CA GLU A 46 -8.79 -8.49 -4.75
C GLU A 46 -7.60 -8.46 -3.80
N ILE A 47 -7.06 -7.25 -3.66
CA ILE A 47 -6.00 -6.94 -2.71
C ILE A 47 -6.40 -5.70 -1.91
N ARG A 48 -6.16 -5.76 -0.61
CA ARG A 48 -6.43 -4.70 0.37
C ARG A 48 -5.20 -4.52 1.26
N PRO A 49 -4.97 -3.34 1.84
CA PRO A 49 -4.01 -3.21 2.94
C PRO A 49 -4.38 -4.16 4.10
N SER A 50 -3.42 -4.87 4.68
CA SER A 50 -3.69 -5.70 5.86
C SER A 50 -4.10 -4.81 7.03
N PRO A 51 -5.26 -5.07 7.68
CA PRO A 51 -5.68 -4.34 8.88
C PRO A 51 -4.60 -4.34 9.97
N HIS A 52 -3.92 -5.47 10.15
CA HIS A 52 -2.84 -5.61 11.12
C HIS A 52 -1.70 -4.60 10.85
N ASN A 53 -1.34 -4.42 9.59
CA ASN A 53 -0.22 -3.55 9.22
C ASN A 53 -0.59 -2.06 9.15
N ILE A 54 -1.83 -1.72 8.80
CA ILE A 54 -2.27 -0.31 8.78
C ILE A 54 -2.63 0.21 10.18
N ASN A 55 -2.92 -0.66 11.15
CA ASN A 55 -3.24 -0.25 12.52
C ASN A 55 -2.17 0.67 13.14
N GLY A 56 -0.89 0.44 12.85
CA GLY A 56 0.19 1.33 13.29
C GLY A 56 0.05 2.74 12.73
N LEU A 57 -0.26 2.87 11.44
CA LEU A 57 -0.51 4.16 10.77
C LEU A 57 -1.76 4.85 11.32
N LEU A 58 -2.85 4.11 11.52
CA LEU A 58 -4.12 4.65 12.02
C LEU A 58 -4.01 5.16 13.47
N ASN A 59 -3.25 4.47 14.31
CA ASN A 59 -3.01 4.85 15.70
C ASN A 59 -1.85 5.83 15.88
N THR A 60 -1.19 6.24 14.78
CA THR A 60 -0.15 7.25 14.85
C THR A 60 -0.77 8.58 15.28
N ARG A 61 -0.23 9.15 16.36
CA ARG A 61 -0.52 10.51 16.83
C ARG A 61 0.10 11.54 15.89
N LEU A 62 -0.38 12.78 15.94
CA LEU A 62 0.23 13.88 15.19
C LEU A 62 1.74 13.96 15.49
N PRO A 63 2.59 14.02 14.45
CA PRO A 63 4.03 14.01 14.63
C PRO A 63 4.50 15.31 15.30
N GLN A 64 5.36 15.16 16.30
CA GLN A 64 5.94 16.27 17.05
C GLN A 64 7.37 16.58 16.61
N THR A 65 7.96 15.72 15.77
CA THR A 65 9.31 15.88 15.24
C THR A 65 9.34 15.63 13.72
N PRO A 66 10.32 16.18 12.99
CA PRO A 66 10.48 15.90 11.57
C PRO A 66 10.69 14.41 11.28
N ASP A 67 11.38 13.70 12.18
CA ASP A 67 11.62 12.25 12.06
C ASP A 67 10.32 11.46 12.17
N GLU A 68 9.41 11.83 13.09
CA GLU A 68 8.09 11.20 13.20
C GLU A 68 7.24 11.47 11.96
N ALA A 69 7.22 12.70 11.46
CA ALA A 69 6.50 13.07 10.24
C ALA A 69 7.05 12.30 9.03
N CYS A 70 8.38 12.23 8.88
CA CYS A 70 9.04 11.46 7.83
C CYS A 70 8.67 9.97 7.89
N LYS A 71 8.73 9.36 9.08
CA LYS A 71 8.36 7.94 9.27
C LYS A 71 6.91 7.69 8.87
N PHE A 72 5.99 8.58 9.27
CA PHE A 72 4.59 8.48 8.89
C PHE A 72 4.41 8.55 7.37
N VAL A 73 4.97 9.56 6.69
CA VAL A 73 4.82 9.71 5.23
C VAL A 73 5.38 8.50 4.50
N LYS A 74 6.57 8.00 4.88
CA LYS A 74 7.17 6.81 4.27
C LYS A 74 6.35 5.54 4.49
N ALA A 75 5.75 5.40 5.68
CA ALA A 75 4.86 4.28 5.95
C ALA A 75 3.56 4.37 5.13
N ALA A 76 2.99 5.57 4.98
CA ALA A 76 1.80 5.79 4.15
C ALA A 76 2.10 5.59 2.65
N GLU A 77 3.29 5.97 2.19
CA GLU A 77 3.74 5.82 0.80
C GLU A 77 3.76 4.36 0.35
N TYR A 78 4.00 3.42 1.26
CA TYR A 78 3.87 1.99 0.96
C TYR A 78 2.48 1.60 0.42
N TYR A 79 1.45 2.30 0.86
CA TYR A 79 0.06 2.11 0.44
C TYR A 79 -0.40 3.11 -0.63
N ARG A 80 0.51 3.91 -1.22
CA ARG A 80 0.15 4.96 -2.20
C ARG A 80 -0.66 4.45 -3.38
N LYS A 81 -0.44 3.20 -3.82
CA LYS A 81 -1.18 2.58 -4.95
C LYS A 81 -2.68 2.45 -4.71
N PHE A 82 -3.11 2.52 -3.44
CA PHE A 82 -4.52 2.48 -3.04
C PHE A 82 -5.12 3.88 -2.89
N ILE A 83 -4.29 4.92 -2.72
CA ILE A 83 -4.75 6.26 -2.37
C ILE A 83 -4.77 7.12 -3.64
N PRO A 84 -5.95 7.60 -4.08
CA PRO A 84 -6.03 8.52 -5.21
C PRO A 84 -5.30 9.82 -4.88
N ASN A 85 -4.52 10.33 -5.84
CA ASN A 85 -3.78 11.60 -5.72
C ASN A 85 -2.89 11.70 -4.47
N PHE A 86 -2.27 10.58 -4.05
CA PHE A 86 -1.41 10.52 -2.87
C PHE A 86 -0.37 11.66 -2.82
N SER A 87 0.30 11.96 -3.94
CA SER A 87 1.34 12.99 -3.99
C SER A 87 0.82 14.39 -3.67
N GLN A 88 -0.40 14.72 -4.10
CA GLN A 88 -1.04 16.01 -3.79
C GLN A 88 -1.42 16.08 -2.31
N ILE A 89 -2.01 15.00 -1.78
CA ILE A 89 -2.41 14.94 -0.37
C ILE A 89 -1.18 15.01 0.55
N ALA A 90 -0.11 14.31 0.20
CA ALA A 90 1.12 14.25 0.99
C ALA A 90 2.05 15.47 0.80
N GLU A 91 1.75 16.37 -0.15
CA GLU A 91 2.59 17.52 -0.49
C GLU A 91 2.94 18.37 0.74
N PRO A 92 1.99 18.77 1.62
CA PRO A 92 2.31 19.62 2.77
C PRO A 92 3.30 18.97 3.75
N LEU A 93 3.33 17.62 3.78
CA LEU A 93 4.19 16.84 4.64
C LEU A 93 5.55 16.51 4.01
N ARG A 94 5.72 16.75 2.70
CA ARG A 94 6.90 16.35 1.93
C ARG A 94 8.17 17.07 2.38
N LYS A 95 8.04 18.28 2.92
CA LYS A 95 9.14 19.05 3.53
C LYS A 95 9.81 18.32 4.71
N PHE A 96 9.10 17.40 5.37
CA PHE A 96 9.64 16.61 6.46
C PHE A 96 10.39 15.37 5.97
N VAL A 97 10.23 14.97 4.71
CA VAL A 97 10.91 13.82 4.11
C VAL A 97 12.29 14.25 3.61
N PRO A 98 13.39 13.72 4.19
CA PRO A 98 14.74 14.05 3.74
C PRO A 98 14.95 13.61 2.29
N THR A 99 15.30 14.55 1.42
CA THR A 99 15.85 14.24 0.10
C THR A 99 17.35 13.95 0.21
N THR A 100 17.94 13.30 -0.80
CA THR A 100 19.39 13.06 -0.89
C THR A 100 20.24 14.34 -0.73
N ARG A 101 19.66 15.54 -0.94
CA ARG A 101 20.33 16.85 -0.79
C ARG A 101 20.19 17.47 0.61
N THR A 102 19.23 17.04 1.41
CA THR A 102 18.94 17.59 2.74
C THR A 102 19.03 16.47 3.77
N GLN A 103 20.23 16.18 4.25
CA GLN A 103 20.38 15.39 5.46
C GLN A 103 19.86 16.24 6.62
N GLN A 104 18.65 15.94 7.11
CA GLN A 104 18.27 16.37 8.44
C GLN A 104 19.34 15.80 9.38
N LYS A 105 19.96 16.66 10.21
CA LYS A 105 20.93 16.22 11.21
C LYS A 105 20.23 15.21 12.12
N LYS A 106 20.46 13.92 11.88
CA LYS A 106 19.92 12.82 12.68
C LYS A 106 20.17 13.13 14.16
N GLY A 107 19.09 13.17 14.95
CA GLY A 107 19.17 13.36 16.41
C GLY A 107 18.86 14.75 16.94
N GLN A 108 18.55 15.74 16.10
CA GLN A 108 18.07 17.03 16.59
C GLN A 108 16.57 16.93 16.92
N LYS A 109 16.25 16.88 18.23
CA LYS A 109 14.87 16.90 18.76
C LYS A 109 14.24 18.29 18.58
N THR A 110 14.18 18.79 17.36
CA THR A 110 13.45 20.01 17.05
C THR A 110 11.97 19.67 17.09
N ILE A 111 11.26 20.27 18.04
CA ILE A 111 9.81 20.19 18.10
C ILE A 111 9.27 20.98 16.91
N ILE A 112 8.37 20.37 16.13
CA ILE A 112 7.68 21.04 15.03
C ILE A 112 6.26 21.40 15.45
N THR A 113 5.78 22.53 14.93
CA THR A 113 4.36 22.89 14.95
C THR A 113 3.84 22.69 13.55
N LEU A 114 2.84 21.81 13.40
CA LEU A 114 2.21 21.56 12.11
C LEU A 114 1.26 22.70 11.77
N SER A 115 1.27 23.12 10.51
CA SER A 115 0.24 24.02 9.98
C SER A 115 -1.12 23.30 9.88
N ASN A 116 -2.18 24.06 9.70
CA ASN A 116 -3.51 23.48 9.45
C ASN A 116 -3.54 22.59 8.20
N GLU A 117 -2.76 22.95 7.17
CA GLU A 117 -2.65 22.18 5.93
C GLU A 117 -1.94 20.84 6.16
N GLU A 118 -0.88 20.82 6.97
CA GLU A 118 -0.17 19.60 7.35
C GLU A 118 -1.02 18.67 8.21
N ILE A 119 -1.77 19.21 9.16
CA ILE A 119 -2.71 18.44 9.99
C ILE A 119 -3.80 17.84 9.08
N LYS A 120 -4.35 18.63 8.17
CA LYS A 120 -5.36 18.16 7.21
C LYS A 120 -4.81 17.05 6.32
N ALA A 121 -3.60 17.20 5.77
CA ALA A 121 -2.92 16.18 4.98
C ALA A 121 -2.73 14.87 5.77
N PHE A 122 -2.26 14.98 7.02
CA PHE A 122 -2.05 13.83 7.90
C PHE A 122 -3.36 13.06 8.16
N GLU A 123 -4.42 13.76 8.54
CA GLU A 123 -5.72 13.14 8.81
C GLU A 123 -6.38 12.60 7.54
N GLN A 124 -6.22 13.28 6.40
CA GLN A 124 -6.73 12.81 5.11
C GLN A 124 -6.05 11.50 4.67
N LEU A 125 -4.73 11.38 4.83
CA LEU A 125 -4.01 10.12 4.55
C LEU A 125 -4.51 8.99 5.45
N LYS A 126 -4.71 9.25 6.75
CA LYS A 126 -5.29 8.26 7.67
C LYS A 126 -6.71 7.87 7.27
N HIS A 127 -7.53 8.85 6.89
CA HIS A 127 -8.90 8.61 6.46
C HIS A 127 -8.94 7.69 5.24
N TYR A 128 -8.14 7.93 4.20
CA TYR A 128 -8.09 7.02 3.05
C TYR A 128 -7.73 5.60 3.45
N LEU A 129 -6.78 5.41 4.39
CA LEU A 129 -6.44 4.07 4.90
C LEU A 129 -7.60 3.36 5.63
N THR A 130 -8.63 4.08 6.05
CA THR A 130 -9.87 3.52 6.64
C THR A 130 -10.99 3.26 5.62
N THR A 131 -10.90 3.85 4.42
CA THR A 131 -11.87 3.60 3.35
C THR A 131 -11.67 2.20 2.77
N ASP A 132 -12.65 1.69 2.01
CA ASP A 132 -12.54 0.39 1.35
C ASP A 132 -11.55 0.45 0.17
N LEU A 133 -10.26 0.43 0.52
CA LEU A 133 -9.11 0.49 -0.38
C LEU A 133 -8.92 -0.84 -1.11
N VAL A 134 -9.83 -1.15 -2.01
CA VAL A 134 -9.82 -2.38 -2.79
C VAL A 134 -9.21 -2.13 -4.16
N LEU A 135 -8.17 -2.89 -4.49
CA LEU A 135 -7.67 -3.00 -5.85
C LEU A 135 -7.93 -4.41 -6.37
N ARG A 136 -8.11 -4.55 -7.67
CA ARG A 136 -8.18 -5.86 -8.32
C ARG A 136 -6.78 -6.29 -8.76
N LEU A 137 -6.50 -7.58 -8.66
CA LEU A 137 -5.32 -8.18 -9.26
C LEU A 137 -5.48 -8.15 -10.79
N PRO A 138 -4.40 -7.84 -11.54
CA PRO A 138 -4.45 -7.84 -12.99
C PRO A 138 -4.94 -9.17 -13.56
N ASN A 139 -5.90 -9.11 -14.46
CA ASN A 139 -6.43 -10.28 -15.16
C ASN A 139 -6.20 -10.14 -16.67
N ASN A 140 -5.31 -10.96 -17.22
CA ASN A 140 -4.90 -10.90 -18.64
C ASN A 140 -6.03 -11.14 -19.65
N LYS A 141 -7.24 -11.53 -19.20
CA LYS A 141 -8.43 -11.68 -20.06
C LYS A 141 -9.12 -10.35 -20.36
N PHE A 142 -8.85 -9.30 -19.60
CA PHE A 142 -9.51 -8.00 -19.74
C PHE A 142 -8.51 -6.92 -20.17
N PRO A 143 -8.91 -6.01 -21.07
CA PRO A 143 -8.03 -4.95 -21.53
C PRO A 143 -7.78 -3.94 -20.41
N PHE A 144 -6.58 -3.35 -20.44
CA PHE A 144 -6.21 -2.25 -19.56
C PHE A 144 -6.66 -0.90 -20.14
N LYS A 145 -7.02 0.01 -19.25
CA LYS A 145 -7.30 1.41 -19.55
C LYS A 145 -6.50 2.29 -18.60
N VAL A 146 -5.83 3.30 -19.14
CA VAL A 146 -5.16 4.31 -18.34
C VAL A 146 -5.98 5.59 -18.45
N GLN A 147 -6.38 6.13 -17.30
CA GLN A 147 -6.92 7.48 -17.21
C GLN A 147 -5.87 8.36 -16.54
N THR A 148 -5.60 9.52 -17.12
CA THR A 148 -4.59 10.46 -16.64
C THR A 148 -5.21 11.83 -16.49
N ASP A 149 -4.76 12.57 -15.50
CA ASP A 149 -5.07 13.99 -15.34
C ASP A 149 -3.78 14.72 -14.93
N ALA A 150 -3.62 15.96 -15.36
CA ALA A 150 -2.43 16.75 -15.10
C ALA A 150 -2.80 18.23 -14.90
N SER A 151 -2.15 18.85 -13.92
CA SER A 151 -2.17 20.28 -13.68
C SER A 151 -0.74 20.82 -13.63
N ASP A 152 -0.60 22.14 -13.53
CA ASP A 152 0.70 22.79 -13.35
C ASP A 152 1.43 22.34 -12.07
N GLU A 153 0.68 21.79 -11.09
CA GLU A 153 1.19 21.38 -9.79
C GLU A 153 1.52 19.89 -9.72
N GLY A 154 0.95 19.05 -10.58
CA GLY A 154 1.19 17.61 -10.53
C GLY A 154 0.45 16.77 -11.56
N THR A 155 0.72 15.47 -11.53
CA THR A 155 0.13 14.48 -12.45
C THR A 155 -0.50 13.36 -11.64
N GLY A 156 -1.68 12.91 -12.07
CA GLY A 156 -2.38 11.76 -11.54
C GLY A 156 -2.70 10.76 -12.64
N ALA A 157 -2.72 9.48 -12.31
CA ALA A 157 -3.21 8.45 -13.20
C ALA A 157 -3.86 7.30 -12.43
N VAL A 158 -4.80 6.62 -13.06
CA VAL A 158 -5.35 5.36 -12.58
C VAL A 158 -5.22 4.32 -13.68
N LEU A 159 -4.64 3.17 -13.31
CA LEU A 159 -4.67 1.96 -14.12
C LEU A 159 -5.95 1.20 -13.81
N LEU A 160 -6.80 1.05 -14.81
CA LEU A 160 -8.08 0.36 -14.74
C LEU A 160 -8.03 -0.92 -15.60
N GLN A 161 -8.90 -1.87 -15.28
CA GLN A 161 -9.32 -2.91 -16.21
C GLN A 161 -10.80 -2.78 -16.52
N ILE A 162 -11.14 -2.98 -17.80
CA ILE A 162 -12.52 -2.87 -18.30
C ILE A 162 -13.21 -4.22 -18.14
N TYR A 163 -14.16 -4.31 -17.22
CA TYR A 163 -15.03 -5.47 -17.06
C TYR A 163 -16.43 -5.18 -17.65
N PRO A 164 -17.23 -6.23 -17.96
CA PRO A 164 -18.60 -6.05 -18.46
C PRO A 164 -19.52 -5.27 -17.50
N ASP A 165 -19.24 -5.32 -16.19
CA ASP A 165 -19.97 -4.67 -15.10
C ASP A 165 -19.34 -3.34 -14.65
N GLY A 166 -18.40 -2.80 -15.44
CA GLY A 166 -17.77 -1.51 -15.23
C GLY A 166 -16.26 -1.59 -15.01
N ASP A 167 -15.60 -0.44 -15.00
CA ASP A 167 -14.16 -0.38 -14.78
C ASP A 167 -13.80 -0.71 -13.32
N ARG A 168 -12.64 -1.32 -13.13
CA ARG A 168 -12.09 -1.65 -11.80
C ARG A 168 -10.66 -1.13 -11.67
N PRO A 169 -10.31 -0.44 -10.57
CA PRO A 169 -8.96 0.04 -10.33
C PRO A 169 -7.99 -1.08 -9.98
N ILE A 170 -6.82 -1.03 -10.63
CA ILE A 170 -5.67 -1.92 -10.38
C ILE A 170 -4.62 -1.19 -9.56
N ALA A 171 -4.39 0.09 -9.85
CA ALA A 171 -3.46 0.94 -9.11
C ALA A 171 -3.72 2.43 -9.39
N TYR A 172 -3.52 3.25 -8.37
CA TYR A 172 -3.41 4.71 -8.49
C TYR A 172 -1.94 5.13 -8.58
N PHE A 173 -1.68 6.16 -9.37
CA PHE A 173 -0.39 6.78 -9.58
C PHE A 173 -0.49 8.28 -9.39
N SER A 174 0.48 8.82 -8.67
CA SER A 174 0.71 10.25 -8.47
C SER A 174 2.14 10.46 -8.00
#